data_AF-A0A7I8W1M5-F1
#
_entry.id   AF-A0A7I8W1M5-F1
#
_cell.length_a   1.000
_cell.length_b   1.000
_cell.length_c   1.000
_cell.angle_alpha   90.00
_cell.angle_beta   90.00
_cell.angle_gamma   90.00
#
_symmetry.space_group_name_H-M   'P 1'
#
loop_
_entity.id
_entity.type
_entity.pdbx_description
1 polymer ?
#
loop_
_entity_poly.entity_id
_entity_poly.type
_entity_poly.pdbx_seq_one_letter_code
_entity_poly.pdbx_strand_id
1 'polypeptide(L)'
;MYEERVAIATIEFDLLRYIIDFEFALTYNILLDCIKVSFSPIKGKSSSIRDALNAWEKNHDFKKASEAEEIGLIGQIPPIERMDASLSTLTNCVKLSLSTNSIEKIANLNGLKHLKILSLARNNIKNLTGLEAVGDTLEQLWISYNLIEKLKGVNVLKKLKVLYLSNNSVKDWNEFGKLTDLQNLQELLMVNNPLEEKHSAEGDWRDLVANKLPRLKKLDGVPVIRPDEPED
;
A
#
# COMPACT_ATOMS: atom_id res chain seq x y z
N MET A 1 9.70 -0.42 -39.79
CA MET A 1 8.60 -0.63 -38.81
C MET A 1 9.05 -1.29 -37.49
N TYR A 2 10.34 -1.30 -37.14
CA TYR A 2 10.82 -1.79 -35.82
C TYR A 2 11.44 -0.67 -34.95
N GLU A 3 11.65 0.53 -35.48
CA GLU A 3 12.29 1.63 -34.76
C GLU A 3 11.31 2.56 -34.02
N GLU A 4 10.03 2.60 -34.40
CA GLU A 4 9.01 3.44 -33.72
C GLU A 4 8.49 2.86 -32.40
N ARG A 5 8.71 1.57 -32.11
CA ARG A 5 8.25 0.95 -30.85
C ARG A 5 9.24 1.10 -29.69
N VAL A 6 10.48 1.53 -29.95
CA VAL A 6 11.49 1.74 -28.90
C VAL A 6 11.36 3.13 -28.27
N ALA A 7 10.90 4.13 -29.04
CA ALA A 7 10.74 5.50 -28.55
C ALA A 7 9.57 5.66 -27.55
N ILE A 8 8.49 4.89 -27.70
CA ILE A 8 7.33 4.98 -26.78
C ILE A 8 7.69 4.40 -25.40
N ALA A 9 8.57 3.39 -25.34
CA ALA A 9 9.04 2.83 -24.08
C ALA A 9 10.02 3.76 -23.34
N THR A 10 10.71 4.67 -24.03
CA THR A 10 11.68 5.57 -23.37
C THR A 10 10.99 6.80 -22.76
N ILE A 11 9.83 7.21 -23.28
CA ILE A 11 9.10 8.39 -22.77
C ILE A 11 8.26 8.06 -21.53
N GLU A 12 7.79 6.81 -21.35
CA GLU A 12 7.17 6.37 -20.09
C GLU A 12 8.18 6.25 -18.92
N PHE A 13 9.48 6.13 -19.21
CA PHE A 13 10.51 6.01 -18.18
C PHE A 13 10.86 7.34 -17.48
N ASP A 14 10.64 8.49 -18.13
CA ASP A 14 10.91 9.80 -17.52
C ASP A 14 9.78 10.29 -16.60
N LEU A 15 8.54 9.80 -16.77
CA LEU A 15 7.42 10.06 -15.84
C LEU A 15 7.46 9.17 -14.59
N LEU A 16 8.10 8.00 -14.67
CA LEU A 16 8.38 7.14 -13.51
C LEU A 16 9.44 7.73 -12.57
N ARG A 17 10.16 8.78 -12.98
CA ARG A 17 11.16 9.44 -12.16
C ARG A 17 10.57 10.47 -11.18
N TYR A 18 9.30 10.85 -11.34
CA TYR A 18 8.63 11.86 -10.52
C TYR A 18 7.68 11.30 -9.44
N ILE A 19 7.47 9.98 -9.40
CA ILE A 19 6.61 9.31 -8.40
C ILE A 19 7.38 8.12 -7.81
N ILE A 20 8.54 8.40 -7.23
CA ILE A 20 9.26 7.44 -6.40
C ILE A 20 9.55 8.14 -5.09
N ASP A 21 8.79 7.77 -4.06
CA ASP A 21 9.15 8.01 -2.67
C ASP A 21 10.62 7.63 -2.46
N PHE A 22 11.34 8.56 -1.85
CA PHE A 22 12.79 8.76 -1.87
C PHE A 22 13.64 7.67 -1.18
N GLU A 23 13.17 6.41 -1.09
CA GLU A 23 13.93 5.28 -0.51
C GLU A 23 14.14 4.08 -1.45
N PHE A 24 13.53 4.05 -2.64
CA PHE A 24 13.57 2.84 -3.50
C PHE A 24 14.57 2.85 -4.67
N ALA A 25 15.32 3.93 -4.90
CA ALA A 25 16.19 4.03 -6.08
C ALA A 25 17.50 3.21 -5.99
N LEU A 26 17.96 2.84 -4.79
CA LEU A 26 19.26 2.16 -4.62
C LEU A 26 19.19 0.64 -4.77
N THR A 27 18.02 0.02 -4.69
CA THR A 27 17.85 -1.44 -4.84
C THR A 27 17.58 -1.88 -6.27
N TYR A 28 17.22 -0.94 -7.16
CA TYR A 28 16.81 -1.26 -8.54
C TYR A 28 17.95 -1.78 -9.42
N ASN A 29 19.19 -1.30 -9.21
CA ASN A 29 20.35 -1.76 -9.96
C ASN A 29 20.86 -3.14 -9.51
N ILE A 30 20.60 -3.54 -8.26
CA ILE A 30 20.92 -4.89 -7.78
C ILE A 30 19.84 -5.89 -8.26
N LEU A 31 18.61 -5.42 -8.45
CA LEU A 31 17.49 -6.24 -8.93
C LEU A 31 17.69 -6.68 -10.39
N LEU A 32 18.24 -5.81 -11.25
CA LEU A 32 18.38 -6.07 -12.68
C LEU A 32 19.39 -7.18 -13.02
N ASP A 33 20.43 -7.39 -12.22
CA ASP A 33 21.39 -8.48 -12.43
C ASP A 33 20.84 -9.86 -12.03
N CYS A 34 19.81 -9.92 -11.17
CA CYS A 34 19.13 -11.18 -10.83
C CYS A 34 18.11 -11.63 -11.91
N ILE A 35 17.69 -10.76 -12.84
CA ILE A 35 16.69 -11.06 -13.89
C ILE A 35 17.31 -11.81 -15.09
N LYS A 36 18.48 -12.44 -14.92
CA LYS A 36 19.04 -13.41 -15.89
C LYS A 36 18.81 -14.87 -15.51
N VAL A 37 18.07 -15.15 -14.45
CA VAL A 37 17.72 -16.54 -14.09
C VAL A 37 16.38 -16.92 -14.73
N SER A 38 16.47 -17.35 -15.99
CA SER A 38 15.59 -18.35 -16.63
C SER A 38 14.11 -18.34 -16.23
N PHE A 39 13.31 -17.57 -16.96
CA PHE A 39 11.85 -17.72 -16.99
C PHE A 39 11.48 -19.10 -17.57
N SER A 40 10.95 -19.97 -16.72
CA SER A 40 10.05 -21.04 -17.14
C SER A 40 8.66 -20.71 -16.58
N PRO A 41 7.57 -20.91 -17.33
CA PRO A 41 6.23 -20.65 -16.83
C PRO A 41 5.85 -21.80 -15.89
N ILE A 42 6.13 -21.64 -14.59
CA ILE A 42 5.76 -22.63 -13.60
C ILE A 42 4.24 -22.55 -13.40
N LYS A 43 3.50 -23.47 -14.03
CA LYS A 43 2.14 -23.84 -13.62
C LYS A 43 2.23 -24.50 -12.23
N GLY A 44 2.33 -23.69 -11.19
CA GLY A 44 2.44 -24.13 -9.80
C GLY A 44 1.38 -23.47 -8.94
N LYS A 45 0.85 -24.21 -7.96
CA LYS A 45 -0.02 -23.68 -6.88
C LYS A 45 0.53 -22.34 -6.38
N SER A 46 -0.35 -21.36 -6.14
CA SER A 46 0.02 -20.07 -5.56
C SER A 46 0.93 -20.26 -4.36
N SER A 47 1.94 -19.39 -4.23
CA SER A 47 2.85 -19.44 -3.09
C SER A 47 2.06 -19.14 -1.81
N SER A 48 2.18 -20.02 -0.81
CA SER A 48 1.59 -19.75 0.49
C SER A 48 2.44 -18.72 1.24
N ILE A 49 1.85 -18.00 2.19
CA ILE A 49 2.64 -17.07 3.01
C ILE A 49 3.68 -17.85 3.82
N ARG A 50 3.37 -19.08 4.23
CA ARG A 50 4.36 -19.96 4.85
C ARG A 50 5.60 -20.15 3.98
N ASP A 51 5.44 -20.38 2.68
CA ASP A 51 6.57 -20.59 1.78
C ASP A 51 7.37 -19.28 1.58
N ALA A 52 6.66 -18.15 1.47
CA ALA A 52 7.27 -16.82 1.37
C ALA A 52 8.04 -16.45 2.65
N LEU A 53 7.49 -16.76 3.83
CA LEU A 53 8.17 -16.59 5.11
C LEU A 53 9.41 -17.48 5.21
N ASN A 54 9.33 -18.77 4.85
CA ASN A 54 10.49 -19.65 4.84
C ASN A 54 11.60 -19.15 3.89
N ALA A 55 11.23 -18.60 2.73
CA ALA A 55 12.18 -17.99 1.81
C ALA A 55 12.80 -16.72 2.40
N TRP A 56 12.00 -15.90 3.07
CA TRP A 56 12.46 -14.70 3.76
C TRP A 56 13.44 -15.05 4.90
N GLU A 57 13.13 -16.04 5.73
CA GLU A 57 14.01 -16.51 6.82
C GLU A 57 15.37 -17.01 6.29
N LYS A 58 15.38 -17.75 5.18
CA LYS A 58 16.61 -18.20 4.52
C LYS A 58 17.49 -17.05 4.04
N ASN A 59 16.86 -15.97 3.57
CA ASN A 59 17.58 -14.78 3.08
C ASN A 59 18.05 -13.86 4.21
N HIS A 60 17.58 -14.05 5.44
CA HIS A 60 17.89 -13.22 6.61
C HIS A 60 18.64 -14.00 7.70
N ASP A 61 19.57 -14.86 7.29
CA ASP A 61 20.46 -15.63 8.19
C ASP A 61 19.69 -16.53 9.18
N PHE A 62 18.61 -17.17 8.71
CA PHE A 62 17.74 -18.05 9.51
C PHE A 62 17.13 -17.39 10.76
N LYS A 63 17.06 -16.05 10.80
CA LYS A 63 16.24 -15.35 11.79
C LYS A 63 14.79 -15.80 11.64
N LYS A 64 14.18 -16.21 12.74
CA LYS A 64 12.76 -16.58 12.75
C LYS A 64 11.93 -15.35 12.45
N ALA A 65 10.95 -15.50 11.57
CA ALA A 65 10.03 -14.42 11.23
C ALA A 65 9.24 -13.92 12.46
N SER A 66 9.05 -14.75 13.49
CA SER A 66 8.43 -14.35 14.76
C SER A 66 9.21 -13.28 15.54
N GLU A 67 10.52 -13.22 15.36
CA GLU A 67 11.42 -12.28 16.05
C GLU A 67 11.71 -11.03 15.20
N ALA A 68 11.31 -11.03 13.93
CA ALA A 68 11.53 -9.92 13.03
C ALA A 68 10.51 -8.81 13.25
N GLU A 69 11.01 -7.59 13.39
CA GLU A 69 10.17 -6.38 13.46
C GLU A 69 9.73 -5.90 12.07
N GLU A 70 10.52 -6.20 11.03
CA GLU A 70 10.20 -5.83 9.65
C GLU A 70 10.25 -7.04 8.73
N ILE A 71 9.15 -7.28 8.01
CA ILE A 71 9.02 -8.43 7.11
C ILE A 71 8.55 -7.93 5.75
N GLY A 72 9.37 -8.21 4.73
CA GLY A 72 9.10 -7.85 3.34
C GLY A 72 8.90 -9.07 2.45
N LEU A 73 7.65 -9.38 2.12
CA LEU A 73 7.22 -10.44 1.21
C LEU A 73 6.73 -9.83 -0.11
N ILE A 74 7.61 -9.09 -0.78
CA ILE A 74 7.31 -8.33 -1.99
C ILE A 74 7.59 -9.21 -3.22
N GLY A 75 6.70 -9.18 -4.22
CA GLY A 75 6.98 -9.73 -5.55
C GLY A 75 7.26 -11.24 -5.58
N GLN A 76 6.48 -12.02 -4.83
CA GLN A 76 6.69 -13.47 -4.76
C GLN A 76 6.36 -14.13 -6.11
N ILE A 77 7.12 -15.18 -6.45
CA ILE A 77 6.91 -15.97 -7.68
C ILE A 77 6.75 -17.44 -7.27
N PRO A 78 5.56 -18.06 -7.45
CA PRO A 78 4.28 -17.48 -7.88
C PRO A 78 3.75 -16.39 -6.92
N PRO A 79 2.84 -15.49 -7.33
CA PRO A 79 2.30 -14.46 -6.45
C PRO A 79 1.42 -15.03 -5.34
N ILE A 80 1.39 -14.36 -4.19
CA ILE A 80 0.50 -14.71 -3.08
C ILE A 80 -0.91 -14.25 -3.43
N GLU A 81 -1.87 -15.17 -3.45
CA GLU A 81 -3.28 -14.86 -3.75
C GLU A 81 -4.12 -14.68 -2.48
N ARG A 82 -3.72 -15.30 -1.37
CA ARG A 82 -4.52 -15.36 -0.14
C ARG A 82 -3.66 -15.23 1.10
N MET A 83 -4.18 -14.48 2.07
CA MET A 83 -3.58 -14.39 3.39
C MET A 83 -3.94 -15.64 4.22
N ASP A 84 -2.94 -16.32 4.77
CA ASP A 84 -3.10 -17.54 5.57
C ASP A 84 -2.75 -17.30 7.05
N ALA A 85 -3.01 -18.30 7.89
CA ALA A 85 -2.78 -18.22 9.33
C ALA A 85 -1.30 -18.14 9.71
N SER A 86 -0.36 -18.34 8.77
CA SER A 86 1.07 -18.21 9.07
C SER A 86 1.48 -16.77 9.40
N LEU A 87 0.69 -15.76 9.04
CA LEU A 87 0.89 -14.38 9.53
C LEU A 87 0.73 -14.25 11.05
N SER A 88 0.01 -15.18 11.69
CA SER A 88 -0.19 -15.14 13.14
C SER A 88 1.07 -15.44 13.95
N THR A 89 2.11 -16.01 13.32
CA THR A 89 3.40 -16.28 13.97
C THR A 89 4.24 -15.02 14.15
N LEU A 90 3.89 -13.93 13.45
CA LEU A 90 4.65 -12.68 13.38
C LEU A 90 4.33 -11.76 14.56
N THR A 91 4.52 -12.24 15.78
CA THR A 91 4.06 -11.53 16.99
C THR A 91 4.75 -10.19 17.21
N ASN A 92 6.01 -10.06 16.81
CA ASN A 92 6.82 -8.84 17.00
C ASN A 92 6.86 -7.95 15.75
N CYS A 93 6.15 -8.30 14.68
CA CYS A 93 6.21 -7.55 13.44
C CYS A 93 5.54 -6.18 13.59
N VAL A 94 6.33 -5.13 13.34
CA VAL A 94 5.95 -3.72 13.33
C VAL A 94 5.64 -3.24 11.91
N LYS A 95 6.38 -3.75 10.92
CA LYS A 95 6.24 -3.39 9.50
C LYS A 95 6.08 -4.64 8.62
N LEU A 96 4.93 -4.76 7.98
CA LEU A 96 4.64 -5.86 7.06
C LEU A 96 4.43 -5.32 5.64
N SER A 97 5.27 -5.78 4.72
CA SER A 97 5.16 -5.46 3.30
C SER A 97 4.80 -6.69 2.48
N LEU A 98 3.64 -6.64 1.83
CA LEU A 98 3.06 -7.68 0.97
C LEU A 98 2.78 -7.14 -0.43
N SER A 99 3.55 -6.15 -0.86
CA SER A 99 3.35 -5.46 -2.12
C SER A 99 3.68 -6.33 -3.34
N THR A 100 3.06 -6.03 -4.49
CA THR A 100 3.27 -6.75 -5.76
C THR A 100 2.92 -8.24 -5.61
N ASN A 101 1.72 -8.51 -5.13
CA ASN A 101 1.14 -9.85 -5.04
C ASN A 101 -0.26 -9.83 -5.67
N SER A 102 -0.99 -10.95 -5.61
CA SER A 102 -2.35 -11.08 -6.16
C SER A 102 -3.38 -11.19 -5.05
N ILE A 103 -3.17 -10.53 -3.91
CA ILE A 103 -4.04 -10.66 -2.74
C ILE A 103 -5.39 -10.00 -3.04
N GLU A 104 -6.47 -10.76 -2.92
CA GLU A 104 -7.83 -10.24 -3.14
C GLU A 104 -8.54 -9.81 -1.86
N LYS A 105 -8.19 -10.43 -0.73
CA LYS A 105 -8.85 -10.25 0.56
C LYS A 105 -7.83 -10.19 1.69
N ILE A 106 -8.00 -9.21 2.55
CA ILE A 106 -7.22 -9.07 3.78
C ILE A 106 -7.83 -10.00 4.84
N ALA A 107 -7.03 -10.90 5.41
CA ALA A 107 -7.46 -11.83 6.45
C ALA A 107 -6.29 -12.26 7.31
N ASN A 108 -6.58 -12.90 8.45
CA ASN A 108 -5.60 -13.57 9.30
C ASN A 108 -4.52 -12.66 9.93
N LEU A 109 -4.85 -11.39 10.19
CA LEU A 109 -3.97 -10.43 10.88
C LEU A 109 -4.00 -10.54 12.42
N ASN A 110 -4.68 -11.55 12.98
CA ASN A 110 -4.94 -11.66 14.42
C ASN A 110 -3.69 -11.78 15.32
N GLY A 111 -2.56 -12.24 14.78
CA GLY A 111 -1.32 -12.36 15.55
C GLY A 111 -0.44 -11.11 15.57
N LEU A 112 -0.73 -10.12 14.72
CA LEU A 112 0.10 -8.94 14.47
C LEU A 112 -0.20 -7.81 15.47
N LYS A 113 0.05 -8.05 16.76
CA LYS A 113 -0.33 -7.12 17.85
C LYS A 113 0.49 -5.83 17.91
N HIS A 114 1.63 -5.78 17.23
CA HIS A 114 2.53 -4.63 17.23
C HIS A 114 2.63 -3.95 15.87
N LEU A 115 1.79 -4.35 14.91
CA LEU A 115 1.85 -3.84 13.55
C LEU A 115 1.43 -2.37 13.49
N LYS A 116 2.37 -1.54 13.04
CA LYS A 116 2.19 -0.10 12.82
C LYS A 116 2.12 0.25 11.35
N ILE A 117 2.87 -0.45 10.50
CA ILE A 117 2.97 -0.15 9.07
C ILE A 117 2.56 -1.38 8.27
N LEU A 118 1.55 -1.23 7.41
CA LEU A 118 1.08 -2.29 6.52
C LEU A 118 1.15 -1.81 5.07
N SER A 119 1.98 -2.46 4.26
CA SER A 119 2.08 -2.22 2.83
C SER A 119 1.47 -3.38 2.04
N LEU A 120 0.46 -3.05 1.24
CA LEU A 120 -0.32 -3.93 0.38
C LEU A 120 -0.44 -3.33 -1.02
N ALA A 121 0.54 -2.54 -1.44
CA ALA A 121 0.51 -1.87 -2.74
C ALA A 121 0.58 -2.88 -3.90
N ARG A 122 -0.04 -2.59 -5.05
CA ARG A 122 -0.06 -3.49 -6.22
C ARG A 122 -0.61 -4.88 -5.87
N ASN A 123 -1.86 -4.91 -5.41
CA ASN A 123 -2.63 -6.12 -5.14
C ASN A 123 -4.03 -6.00 -5.79
N ASN A 124 -4.88 -7.01 -5.63
CA ASN A 124 -6.24 -7.04 -6.19
C ASN A 124 -7.32 -6.83 -5.11
N ILE A 125 -7.02 -6.03 -4.08
CA ILE A 125 -7.90 -5.84 -2.93
C ILE A 125 -9.08 -4.96 -3.33
N LYS A 126 -10.30 -5.41 -3.00
CA LYS A 126 -11.54 -4.70 -3.34
C LYS A 126 -12.18 -3.95 -2.17
N ASN A 127 -11.85 -4.33 -0.94
CA ASN A 127 -12.38 -3.72 0.28
C ASN A 127 -11.40 -3.87 1.45
N LEU A 128 -11.60 -3.08 2.49
CA LEU A 128 -10.74 -3.03 3.69
C LEU A 128 -11.27 -3.90 4.83
N THR A 129 -12.06 -4.93 4.52
CA THR A 129 -12.54 -5.88 5.54
C THR A 129 -11.41 -6.78 6.02
N GLY A 130 -11.39 -7.15 7.30
CA GLY A 130 -10.34 -8.00 7.89
C GLY A 130 -9.18 -7.26 8.56
N LEU A 131 -9.21 -5.92 8.60
CA LEU A 131 -8.25 -5.09 9.34
C LEU A 131 -8.61 -4.89 10.83
N GLU A 132 -9.71 -5.50 11.28
CA GLU A 132 -10.25 -5.30 12.64
C GLU A 132 -9.23 -5.63 13.74
N ALA A 133 -8.45 -6.69 13.53
CA ALA A 133 -7.46 -7.14 14.49
C ALA A 133 -6.29 -6.17 14.70
N VAL A 134 -5.98 -5.34 13.70
CA VAL A 134 -4.87 -4.36 13.72
C VAL A 134 -5.36 -2.92 13.82
N GLY A 135 -6.67 -2.70 13.97
CA GLY A 135 -7.26 -1.36 13.96
C GLY A 135 -6.80 -0.44 15.10
N ASP A 136 -6.42 -1.04 16.23
CA ASP A 136 -5.95 -0.30 17.41
C ASP A 136 -4.42 -0.05 17.42
N THR A 137 -3.68 -0.62 16.47
CA THR A 137 -2.20 -0.54 16.43
C THR A 137 -1.68 0.10 15.15
N LEU A 138 -2.41 -0.04 14.04
CA LEU A 138 -1.96 0.42 12.72
C LEU A 138 -1.92 1.94 12.64
N GLU A 139 -0.77 2.48 12.26
CA GLU A 139 -0.51 3.91 12.09
C GLU A 139 -0.39 4.30 10.61
N GLN A 140 0.11 3.40 9.75
CA GLN A 140 0.29 3.66 8.32
C GLN A 140 -0.25 2.50 7.49
N LEU A 141 -1.06 2.82 6.49
CA LEU A 141 -1.64 1.85 5.56
C LEU A 141 -1.36 2.28 4.12
N TRP A 142 -0.59 1.46 3.41
CA TRP A 142 -0.25 1.70 2.01
C TRP A 142 -0.95 0.67 1.13
N ILE A 143 -1.97 1.09 0.40
CA ILE A 143 -2.87 0.25 -0.42
C ILE A 143 -3.03 0.83 -1.83
N SER A 144 -1.99 1.52 -2.30
CA SER A 144 -1.92 2.06 -3.65
C SER A 144 -1.95 0.96 -4.72
N TYR A 145 -2.50 1.25 -5.90
CA TYR A 145 -2.62 0.29 -7.01
C TYR A 145 -3.41 -0.96 -6.58
N ASN A 146 -4.63 -0.75 -6.11
CA ASN A 146 -5.60 -1.80 -5.80
C ASN A 146 -6.93 -1.49 -6.51
N LEU A 147 -7.97 -2.28 -6.24
CA LEU A 147 -9.29 -2.16 -6.86
C LEU A 147 -10.34 -1.75 -5.83
N ILE A 148 -9.97 -0.86 -4.90
CA ILE A 148 -10.84 -0.48 -3.79
C ILE A 148 -11.89 0.51 -4.30
N GLU A 149 -13.14 0.07 -4.32
CA GLU A 149 -14.29 0.91 -4.66
C GLU A 149 -14.98 1.46 -3.40
N LYS A 150 -14.99 0.67 -2.33
CA LYS A 150 -15.67 0.99 -1.08
C LYS A 150 -14.71 0.93 0.09
N LEU A 151 -14.68 2.01 0.88
CA LEU A 151 -13.86 2.15 2.08
C LEU A 151 -14.53 1.51 3.31
N LYS A 152 -15.30 0.44 3.10
CA LYS A 152 -15.95 -0.29 4.20
C LYS A 152 -14.90 -0.98 5.05
N GLY A 153 -14.91 -0.70 6.35
CA GLY A 153 -13.96 -1.25 7.33
C GLY A 153 -12.84 -0.29 7.72
N VAL A 154 -12.72 0.87 7.05
CA VAL A 154 -11.69 1.86 7.39
C VAL A 154 -11.89 2.44 8.79
N ASN A 155 -13.14 2.57 9.25
CA ASN A 155 -13.53 3.17 10.53
C ASN A 155 -12.96 2.42 11.75
N VAL A 156 -12.48 1.19 11.56
CA VAL A 156 -11.86 0.40 12.62
C VAL A 156 -10.43 0.88 12.93
N LEU A 157 -9.78 1.57 11.99
CA LEU A 157 -8.39 2.02 12.08
C LEU A 157 -8.24 3.33 12.86
N LYS A 158 -8.55 3.33 14.15
CA LYS A 158 -8.64 4.56 14.96
C LYS A 158 -7.31 5.31 15.12
N LYS A 159 -6.17 4.61 15.04
CA LYS A 159 -4.83 5.21 15.17
C LYS A 159 -4.15 5.52 13.84
N LEU A 160 -4.86 5.36 12.72
CA LEU A 160 -4.28 5.60 11.40
C LEU A 160 -3.92 7.07 11.23
N LYS A 161 -2.67 7.33 10.87
CA LYS A 161 -2.10 8.65 10.60
C LYS A 161 -1.85 8.84 9.12
N VAL A 162 -1.40 7.80 8.41
CA VAL A 162 -1.03 7.87 6.99
C VAL A 162 -1.84 6.84 6.21
N LEU A 163 -2.53 7.29 5.16
CA LEU A 163 -3.32 6.44 4.28
C LEU A 163 -2.99 6.73 2.82
N TYR A 164 -2.39 5.74 2.15
CA TYR A 164 -2.12 5.82 0.72
C TYR A 164 -3.08 4.93 -0.07
N LEU A 165 -3.93 5.58 -0.85
CA LEU A 165 -5.02 5.01 -1.65
C LEU A 165 -4.88 5.39 -3.13
N SER A 166 -3.72 5.84 -3.60
CA SER A 166 -3.55 6.22 -5.01
C SER A 166 -3.85 5.07 -5.97
N ASN A 167 -4.37 5.37 -7.17
CA ASN A 167 -4.69 4.36 -8.19
C ASN A 167 -5.66 3.30 -7.64
N ASN A 168 -6.81 3.75 -7.13
CA ASN A 168 -7.93 2.92 -6.71
C ASN A 168 -9.21 3.38 -7.42
N SER A 169 -10.35 2.77 -7.09
CA SER A 169 -11.62 2.97 -7.79
C SER A 169 -12.66 3.70 -6.94
N VAL A 170 -12.25 4.58 -6.03
CA VAL A 170 -13.19 5.34 -5.18
C VAL A 170 -13.85 6.45 -6.01
N LYS A 171 -15.19 6.40 -6.12
CA LYS A 171 -15.96 7.31 -7.00
C LYS A 171 -16.86 8.30 -6.27
N ASP A 172 -17.22 8.01 -5.02
CA ASP A 172 -18.31 8.72 -4.32
C ASP A 172 -17.83 9.39 -3.02
N TRP A 173 -18.34 10.60 -2.77
CA TRP A 173 -18.14 11.31 -1.50
C TRP A 173 -18.74 10.57 -0.29
N ASN A 174 -19.72 9.69 -0.50
CA ASN A 174 -20.26 8.85 0.57
C ASN A 174 -19.21 7.88 1.12
N GLU A 175 -18.34 7.37 0.25
CA GLU A 175 -17.24 6.50 0.66
C GLU A 175 -16.13 7.33 1.32
N PHE A 176 -15.81 8.50 0.75
CA PHE A 176 -14.87 9.44 1.37
C PHE A 176 -15.32 9.89 2.77
N GLY A 177 -16.61 10.09 2.98
CA GLY A 177 -17.18 10.47 4.28
C GLY A 177 -16.84 9.49 5.40
N LYS A 178 -16.51 8.22 5.09
CA LYS A 178 -16.06 7.26 6.11
C LYS A 178 -14.67 7.57 6.66
N LEU A 179 -13.85 8.32 5.91
CA LEU A 179 -12.54 8.77 6.35
C LEU A 179 -12.65 9.86 7.43
N THR A 180 -13.77 10.57 7.54
CA THR A 180 -13.94 11.61 8.57
C THR A 180 -13.99 11.02 9.98
N ASP A 181 -14.28 9.73 10.11
CA ASP A 181 -14.25 9.02 11.39
C ASP A 181 -12.80 8.79 11.88
N LEU A 182 -11.80 8.92 11.00
CA LEU A 182 -10.39 8.76 11.32
C LEU A 182 -9.83 10.04 11.94
N GLN A 183 -9.99 10.14 13.25
CA GLN A 183 -9.61 11.33 14.02
C GLN A 183 -8.12 11.67 14.02
N ASN A 184 -7.27 10.70 13.70
CA ASN A 184 -5.81 10.81 13.73
C ASN A 184 -5.18 10.90 12.34
N LEU A 185 -5.98 10.90 11.27
CA LEU A 185 -5.47 10.93 9.90
C LEU A 185 -4.82 12.27 9.61
N GLN A 186 -3.52 12.24 9.32
CA GLN A 186 -2.68 13.41 9.04
C GLN A 186 -2.27 13.47 7.56
N GLU A 187 -2.07 12.32 6.93
CA GLU A 187 -1.64 12.24 5.54
C GLU A 187 -2.55 11.31 4.73
N LEU A 188 -3.02 11.81 3.59
CA LEU A 188 -3.91 11.11 2.67
C LEU A 188 -3.41 11.29 1.24
N LEU A 189 -3.31 10.17 0.52
CA LEU A 189 -3.00 10.16 -0.90
C LEU A 189 -4.12 9.43 -1.65
N MET A 190 -4.84 10.13 -2.52
CA MET A 190 -5.95 9.60 -3.32
C MET A 190 -5.83 9.89 -4.81
N VAL A 191 -4.67 10.39 -5.26
CA VAL A 191 -4.34 10.59 -6.70
C VAL A 191 -4.75 9.40 -7.57
N ASN A 192 -5.30 9.68 -8.75
CA ASN A 192 -5.80 8.67 -9.70
C ASN A 192 -6.93 7.82 -9.12
N ASN A 193 -7.82 8.44 -8.34
CA ASN A 193 -9.14 7.88 -8.06
C ASN A 193 -10.18 8.68 -8.85
N PRO A 194 -11.24 8.05 -9.37
CA PRO A 194 -12.25 8.78 -10.14
C PRO A 194 -12.91 9.95 -9.38
N LEU A 195 -13.01 9.85 -8.05
CA LEU A 195 -13.46 10.95 -7.21
C LEU A 195 -12.48 12.14 -7.24
N GLU A 196 -11.19 11.86 -7.09
CA GLU A 196 -10.15 12.89 -7.12
C GLU A 196 -10.05 13.50 -8.51
N GLU A 197 -9.96 12.69 -9.57
CA GLU A 197 -9.87 13.17 -10.96
C GLU A 197 -11.01 14.12 -11.33
N LYS A 198 -12.24 13.81 -10.89
CA LYS A 198 -13.41 14.65 -11.15
C LYS A 198 -13.29 16.02 -10.47
N HIS A 199 -12.99 16.04 -9.17
CA HIS A 199 -12.93 17.28 -8.39
C HIS A 199 -11.63 18.06 -8.61
N SER A 200 -10.57 17.37 -9.04
CA SER A 200 -9.30 17.97 -9.45
C SER A 200 -9.48 18.70 -10.78
N ALA A 201 -10.27 18.14 -11.71
CA ALA A 201 -10.67 18.83 -12.94
C ALA A 201 -11.59 20.04 -12.68
N GLU A 202 -12.44 19.99 -11.66
CA GLU A 202 -13.29 21.10 -11.22
C GLU A 202 -12.51 22.15 -10.38
N GLY A 203 -11.30 21.80 -9.90
CA GLY A 203 -10.43 22.67 -9.12
C GLY A 203 -10.79 22.80 -7.64
N ASP A 204 -11.77 22.05 -7.15
CA ASP A 204 -12.31 22.15 -5.79
C ASP A 204 -11.87 21.00 -4.86
N TRP A 205 -11.15 20.00 -5.38
CA TRP A 205 -10.72 18.81 -4.64
C TRP A 205 -10.06 19.12 -3.29
N ARG A 206 -9.03 19.97 -3.30
CA ARG A 206 -8.26 20.27 -2.09
C ARG A 206 -9.10 20.98 -1.04
N ASP A 207 -9.96 21.91 -1.45
CA ASP A 207 -10.82 22.68 -0.55
C ASP A 207 -11.90 21.80 0.07
N LEU A 208 -12.53 20.93 -0.74
CA LEU A 208 -13.53 19.98 -0.27
C LEU A 208 -12.94 18.96 0.71
N VAL A 209 -11.74 18.45 0.43
CA VAL A 209 -11.04 17.51 1.32
C VAL A 209 -10.60 18.22 2.60
N ALA A 210 -10.01 19.41 2.51
CA ALA A 210 -9.58 20.17 3.69
C ALA A 210 -10.75 20.52 4.61
N ASN A 211 -11.91 20.86 4.03
CA ASN A 211 -13.14 21.12 4.78
C ASN A 211 -13.68 19.86 5.47
N LYS A 212 -13.70 18.71 4.77
CA LYS A 212 -14.18 17.44 5.34
C LYS A 212 -13.21 16.82 6.35
N LEU A 213 -11.91 16.99 6.15
CA LEU A 213 -10.85 16.46 7.00
C LEU A 213 -10.06 17.63 7.61
N PRO A 214 -10.60 18.27 8.66
CA PRO A 214 -9.99 19.45 9.26
C PRO A 214 -8.69 19.16 10.03
N ARG A 215 -8.23 17.91 10.12
CA ARG A 215 -6.98 17.54 10.80
C ARG A 215 -5.89 17.06 9.85
N LEU A 216 -6.21 17.03 8.55
CA LEU A 216 -5.29 16.58 7.52
C LEU A 216 -4.19 17.62 7.32
N LYS A 217 -2.94 17.19 7.50
CA LYS A 217 -1.72 18.00 7.32
C LYS A 217 -1.16 17.90 5.90
N LYS A 218 -1.35 16.76 5.23
CA LYS A 218 -0.81 16.51 3.89
C LYS A 218 -1.82 15.78 3.01
N LEU A 219 -2.05 16.32 1.82
CA LEU A 219 -2.97 15.80 0.82
C LEU A 219 -2.25 15.68 -0.51
N ASP A 220 -2.21 14.46 -1.04
CA ASP A 220 -1.67 14.15 -2.36
C ASP A 220 -0.21 14.58 -2.55
N GLY A 221 0.60 14.35 -1.51
CA GLY A 221 2.01 14.76 -1.51
C GLY A 221 2.25 16.23 -1.12
N VAL A 222 1.19 17.06 -1.09
CA VAL A 222 1.30 18.50 -0.85
C VAL A 222 0.76 18.85 0.54
N PRO A 223 1.53 19.58 1.37
CA PRO A 223 1.05 20.08 2.65
C PRO A 223 -0.26 20.89 2.50
N VAL A 224 -1.21 20.66 3.39
CA VAL A 224 -2.43 21.46 3.50
C VAL A 224 -2.10 22.63 4.41
N ILE A 225 -1.64 23.73 3.84
CA ILE A 225 -1.33 24.95 4.58
C ILE A 225 -2.65 25.62 4.95
N ARG A 226 -2.90 25.78 6.25
CA ARG A 226 -4.05 26.51 6.76
C ARG A 226 -3.56 27.83 7.34
N PRO A 227 -4.21 28.96 7.02
CA PRO A 227 -3.77 30.26 7.51
C PRO A 227 -3.80 30.39 9.06
N ASP A 228 -4.50 29.49 9.76
CA ASP A 228 -4.70 29.56 11.22
C ASP A 228 -3.88 28.54 12.05
N GLU A 229 -3.00 27.74 11.44
CA GLU A 229 -2.13 26.81 12.20
C GLU A 229 -0.75 27.42 12.44
N PRO A 230 -0.28 27.55 13.71
CA PRO A 230 1.08 27.98 14.00
C PRO A 230 2.08 26.96 13.47
N GLU A 231 3.16 27.44 12.87
CA GLU A 231 4.31 26.62 12.46
C GLU A 231 4.93 25.96 13.71
N ASP A 232 4.75 24.65 13.86
CA ASP A 232 5.46 23.80 14.83
C ASP A 232 6.80 23.32 14.27
#